data_AF-A0A8T4Z2C3-F1
#
_entry.id   AF-A0A8T4Z2C3-F1
#
_cell.length_a   1.000
_cell.length_b   1.000
_cell.length_c   1.000
_cell.angle_alpha   90.00
_cell.angle_beta   90.00
_cell.angle_gamma   90.00
#
_symmetry.space_group_name_H-M   'P 1'
#
loop_
_entity.id
_entity.type
_entity.pdbx_description
1 polymer ?
#
loop_
_entity_poly.entity_id
_entity_poly.type
_entity_poly.pdbx_seq_one_letter_code
_entity_poly.pdbx_strand_id
1 'polypeptide(L)'
;MASTAYLKAPPATLILILTFASSFMSSESHAVILKPIQDGYIDSMQPLVDFSGSNLYVEYYYFKPHSRQRWSFLLFDLTSIPVDSKIESAELHVYAFDVHGTLRVGAYRSSDTAWSEKELYWTQARITSVSRRAADTKQLSNIAWYVFDVSSEVEEALRDRKLTLVLKPDYPEGFEHAASAVFYSSDQPGRFNSPRLEIVYTSPTVSPAQPKGEVTLKLNAEPHKIQVGTYLSIFGELKIDGSPLKGKTVKIEYSLEGSAWTPISKVETDSDGTFELRWKPDKEGRIRLRATFEDEGYTVEDSVDLEVEVKSTHLNVVYITVAAATTSAVILILGINIVRRRRTHYRLFEKEVAKPEIGVVVTEAKRPEAPATVPSLKVKVEAEPRYVSTGHRGLDRLLGGGLRPNYVVALTSPSCDEVDLLLHRFLETGLEAGNSALYVTKRLDIELANKHSKKLYHVICNPQVEVEAKQPNIYSVRGLENLTELNITVARALVDMGEADGRISCIDLLSDVLLQHGPAATRKWLLDYVSRMKSRSMTTIATINSKMHPKEELEALLDIFDGQIDIWEEEIESGFQKRMRIKRMYHVNYIDETLSIAKTDFP
;
A
#
# COMPACT_ATOMS: atom_id res chain seq x y z
N MET A 1 54.92 69.46 3.83
CA MET A 1 53.73 69.29 4.70
C MET A 1 52.64 68.60 3.87
N ALA A 2 51.83 67.73 4.51
CA ALA A 2 50.91 66.71 3.95
C ALA A 2 51.64 65.37 3.67
N SER A 3 51.66 64.37 4.56
CA SER A 3 50.59 63.60 5.24
C SER A 3 49.91 62.59 4.31
N THR A 4 50.46 61.37 4.27
CA THR A 4 49.89 60.15 3.69
C THR A 4 49.41 59.25 4.83
N ALA A 5 48.12 58.97 4.85
CA ALA A 5 47.45 58.13 5.84
C ALA A 5 47.66 56.63 5.55
N TYR A 6 48.11 55.88 6.56
CA TYR A 6 48.09 54.42 6.58
C TYR A 6 46.80 53.94 7.27
N LEU A 7 45.99 53.15 6.58
CA LEU A 7 44.85 52.42 7.17
C LEU A 7 45.35 51.24 8.01
N LYS A 8 44.85 51.15 9.25
CA LYS A 8 45.11 50.09 10.22
C LYS A 8 43.83 49.24 10.36
N ALA A 9 43.93 47.93 10.14
CA ALA A 9 42.81 46.99 10.28
C ALA A 9 42.43 46.75 11.77
N PRO A 10 41.15 46.46 12.09
CA PRO A 10 40.70 46.16 13.46
C PRO A 10 40.89 44.67 13.83
N PRO A 11 40.92 44.31 15.13
CA PRO A 11 41.21 42.95 15.60
C PRO A 11 39.96 42.04 15.58
N ALA A 12 40.17 40.77 15.23
CA ALA A 12 39.16 39.73 15.23
C ALA A 12 38.74 39.35 16.67
N THR A 13 37.44 39.37 16.93
CA THR A 13 36.83 38.92 18.20
C THR A 13 36.38 37.47 18.04
N LEU A 14 36.93 36.57 18.85
CA LEU A 14 36.61 35.14 18.86
C LEU A 14 35.30 34.92 19.64
N ILE A 15 34.20 34.57 18.96
CA ILE A 15 32.94 34.19 19.60
C ILE A 15 32.98 32.69 19.91
N LEU A 16 33.02 32.35 21.19
CA LEU A 16 32.86 30.99 21.71
C LEU A 16 31.36 30.64 21.69
N ILE A 17 30.93 29.82 20.73
CA ILE A 17 29.56 29.30 20.70
C ILE A 17 29.49 28.10 21.65
N LEU A 18 28.92 28.32 22.84
CA LEU A 18 28.46 27.26 23.73
C LEU A 18 27.18 26.65 23.14
N THR A 19 27.29 25.43 22.60
CA THR A 19 26.13 24.62 22.21
C THR A 19 25.49 24.01 23.45
N PHE A 20 24.47 24.69 23.98
CA PHE A 20 23.48 24.04 24.85
C PHE A 20 22.64 23.10 23.98
N ALA A 21 22.91 21.80 24.04
CA ALA A 21 21.98 20.79 23.55
C ALA A 21 20.80 20.71 24.54
N SER A 22 19.78 21.53 24.33
CA SER A 22 18.48 21.33 24.95
C SER A 22 17.82 20.14 24.28
N SER A 23 17.86 18.97 24.92
CA SER A 23 17.02 17.83 24.57
C SER A 23 15.56 18.24 24.76
N PHE A 24 14.88 18.63 23.69
CA PHE A 24 13.44 18.72 23.67
C PHE A 24 12.91 17.28 23.78
N MET A 25 12.47 16.88 24.97
CA MET A 25 11.57 15.74 25.11
C MET A 25 10.22 16.16 24.51
N SER A 26 10.00 15.87 23.23
CA SER A 26 8.66 15.93 22.67
C SER A 26 7.89 14.71 23.16
N SER A 27 6.80 14.93 23.89
CA SER A 27 5.78 13.90 24.09
C SER A 27 5.23 13.56 22.70
N GLU A 28 5.35 12.30 22.27
CA GLU A 28 4.94 11.88 20.94
C GLU A 28 3.41 11.83 20.86
N SER A 29 2.83 12.63 19.97
CA SER A 29 1.40 12.60 19.68
C SER A 29 1.14 11.47 18.68
N HIS A 30 0.22 10.58 19.03
CA HIS A 30 -0.19 9.44 18.22
C HIS A 30 -1.62 9.64 17.71
N ALA A 31 -1.93 9.06 16.55
CA ALA A 31 -3.27 9.04 16.01
C ALA A 31 -3.71 7.60 15.72
N VAL A 32 -4.96 7.27 16.07
CA VAL A 32 -5.57 5.97 15.77
C VAL A 32 -6.98 6.15 15.22
N ILE A 33 -7.36 5.31 14.26
CA ILE A 33 -8.70 5.27 13.69
C ILE A 33 -9.33 3.92 14.04
N LEU A 34 -10.42 3.96 14.81
CA LEU A 34 -11.16 2.79 15.26
C LEU A 34 -12.48 2.69 14.50
N LYS A 35 -12.83 1.47 14.08
CA LYS A 35 -14.16 1.17 13.57
C LYS A 35 -15.02 0.62 14.70
N PRO A 36 -16.35 0.81 14.67
CA PRO A 36 -17.21 0.10 15.59
C PRO A 36 -17.01 -1.40 15.42
N ILE A 37 -16.85 -2.10 16.53
CA ILE A 37 -16.85 -3.57 16.58
C ILE A 37 -18.27 -4.13 16.53
N GLN A 38 -19.27 -3.28 16.84
CA GLN A 38 -20.69 -3.54 16.67
C GLN A 38 -21.44 -2.21 16.48
N ASP A 39 -22.50 -2.23 15.68
CA ASP A 39 -23.41 -1.11 15.51
C ASP A 39 -24.86 -1.52 15.22
N GLY A 40 -25.81 -0.66 15.57
CA GLY A 40 -27.22 -0.94 15.34
C GLY A 40 -28.11 0.17 15.84
N TYR A 41 -29.43 0.01 15.72
CA TYR A 41 -30.37 0.98 16.26
C TYR A 41 -31.56 0.32 16.96
N ILE A 42 -32.16 1.07 17.89
CA ILE A 42 -33.42 0.71 18.56
C ILE A 42 -34.56 1.61 18.10
N ASP A 43 -35.79 1.10 18.16
CA ASP A 43 -37.01 1.80 17.70
C ASP A 43 -38.09 1.77 18.78
N SER A 44 -38.58 2.95 19.18
CA SER A 44 -39.59 3.05 20.25
C SER A 44 -40.96 2.48 19.88
N MET A 45 -41.28 2.38 18.58
CA MET A 45 -42.52 1.79 18.07
C MET A 45 -42.39 0.29 17.79
N GLN A 46 -41.16 -0.21 17.67
CA GLN A 46 -40.87 -1.63 17.42
C GLN A 46 -39.88 -2.16 18.47
N PRO A 47 -40.26 -2.17 19.76
CA PRO A 47 -39.30 -2.32 20.85
C PRO A 47 -38.64 -3.70 20.96
N LEU A 48 -39.23 -4.73 20.35
CA LEU A 48 -38.77 -6.12 20.39
C LEU A 48 -38.24 -6.61 19.03
N VAL A 49 -38.06 -5.71 18.07
CA VAL A 49 -37.53 -6.07 16.74
C VAL A 49 -36.02 -5.92 16.73
N ASP A 50 -35.33 -6.94 16.21
CA ASP A 50 -33.90 -6.93 15.91
C ASP A 50 -33.67 -6.29 14.53
N PHE A 51 -32.77 -5.29 14.49
CA PHE A 51 -32.40 -4.56 13.29
C PHE A 51 -30.93 -4.76 12.89
N SER A 52 -30.26 -5.80 13.40
CA SER A 52 -28.88 -6.15 13.07
C SER A 52 -28.61 -6.19 11.55
N GLY A 53 -27.42 -5.73 11.14
CA GLY A 53 -27.02 -5.62 9.73
C GLY A 53 -27.74 -4.53 8.92
N SER A 54 -28.62 -3.72 9.54
CA SER A 54 -29.26 -2.58 8.89
C SER A 54 -28.37 -1.34 8.92
N ASN A 55 -28.72 -0.33 8.11
CA ASN A 55 -28.15 1.01 8.30
C ASN A 55 -28.51 1.56 9.68
N LEU A 56 -27.76 2.58 10.12
CA LEU A 56 -28.02 3.29 11.36
C LEU A 56 -29.08 4.36 11.15
N TYR A 57 -29.99 4.51 12.11
CA TYR A 57 -31.09 5.47 12.05
C TYR A 57 -31.13 6.34 13.30
N VAL A 58 -31.26 7.64 13.07
CA VAL A 58 -31.68 8.60 14.09
C VAL A 58 -32.94 9.27 13.61
N GLU A 59 -34.03 9.11 14.35
CA GLU A 59 -35.34 9.65 13.97
C GLU A 59 -36.01 10.27 15.19
N TYR A 60 -36.66 11.40 14.95
CA TYR A 60 -37.65 11.96 15.85
C TYR A 60 -38.91 12.27 15.04
N TYR A 61 -40.00 11.57 15.33
CA TYR A 61 -41.27 11.75 14.64
C TYR A 61 -42.40 11.94 15.65
N TYR A 62 -42.87 13.17 15.79
CA TYR A 62 -43.96 13.52 16.70
C TYR A 62 -45.33 13.29 16.05
N PHE A 63 -46.21 12.53 16.71
CA PHE A 63 -47.60 12.33 16.29
C PHE A 63 -48.50 12.20 17.52
N LYS A 64 -49.42 13.15 17.72
CA LYS A 64 -50.21 13.23 18.96
C LYS A 64 -50.97 11.92 19.25
N PRO A 65 -50.92 11.38 20.48
CA PRO A 65 -50.25 11.90 21.69
C PRO A 65 -48.83 11.32 21.96
N HIS A 66 -48.20 10.70 20.96
CA HIS A 66 -46.93 9.96 21.11
C HIS A 66 -45.79 10.57 20.25
N SER A 67 -44.61 9.97 20.38
CA SER A 67 -43.51 10.20 19.44
C SER A 67 -42.83 8.87 19.17
N ARG A 68 -42.34 8.72 17.94
CA ARG A 68 -41.41 7.66 17.56
C ARG A 68 -40.00 8.20 17.64
N GLN A 69 -39.11 7.40 18.18
CA GLN A 69 -37.68 7.70 18.19
C GLN A 69 -36.88 6.49 17.74
N ARG A 70 -35.82 6.75 16.99
CA ARG A 70 -34.79 5.76 16.66
C ARG A 70 -33.44 6.26 17.12
N TRP A 71 -32.70 5.42 17.84
CA TRP A 71 -31.39 5.74 18.41
C TRP A 71 -30.37 4.73 17.92
N SER A 72 -29.23 5.20 17.41
CA SER A 72 -28.15 4.35 16.91
C SER A 72 -27.06 4.18 17.97
N PHE A 73 -26.54 2.97 18.12
CA PHE A 73 -25.50 2.57 19.06
C PHE A 73 -24.26 2.12 18.29
N LEU A 74 -23.09 2.49 18.78
CA LEU A 74 -21.77 2.22 18.20
C LEU A 74 -20.83 1.77 19.32
N LEU A 75 -20.33 0.54 19.27
CA LEU A 75 -19.39 -0.01 20.26
C LEU A 75 -17.98 -0.01 19.70
N PHE A 76 -17.01 0.54 20.44
CA PHE A 76 -15.60 0.60 20.06
C PHE A 76 -14.72 -0.16 21.05
N ASP A 77 -13.65 -0.75 20.53
CA ASP A 77 -12.57 -1.36 21.29
C ASP A 77 -11.40 -0.38 21.40
N LEU A 78 -11.05 0.04 22.62
CA LEU A 78 -9.97 1.00 22.90
C LEU A 78 -8.66 0.31 23.28
N THR A 79 -8.52 -1.01 23.06
CA THR A 79 -7.36 -1.77 23.52
C THR A 79 -6.03 -1.37 22.88
N SER A 80 -6.06 -0.71 21.72
CA SER A 80 -4.85 -0.20 21.07
C SER A 80 -4.27 1.05 21.75
N ILE A 81 -5.03 1.73 22.61
CA ILE A 81 -4.61 2.98 23.26
C ILE A 81 -4.14 2.67 24.69
N PRO A 82 -2.98 3.18 25.15
CA PRO A 82 -2.56 3.04 26.54
C PRO A 82 -3.58 3.64 27.53
N VAL A 83 -3.78 3.00 28.68
CA VAL A 83 -4.86 3.34 29.63
C VAL A 83 -4.69 4.73 30.29
N ASP A 84 -3.46 5.21 30.40
CA ASP A 84 -3.14 6.52 30.99
C ASP A 84 -2.70 7.55 29.93
N SER A 85 -3.07 7.32 28.66
CA SER A 85 -2.86 8.30 27.60
C SER A 85 -3.69 9.55 27.83
N LYS A 86 -3.10 10.70 27.50
CA LYS A 86 -3.83 11.97 27.46
C LYS A 86 -4.50 12.10 26.10
N ILE A 87 -5.82 12.20 26.07
CA ILE A 87 -6.56 12.41 24.82
C ILE A 87 -6.41 13.90 24.42
N GLU A 88 -5.86 14.14 23.23
CA GLU A 88 -5.75 15.48 22.63
C GLU A 88 -7.02 15.83 21.86
N SER A 89 -7.55 14.86 21.10
CA SER A 89 -8.88 14.93 20.48
C SER A 89 -9.45 13.53 20.27
N ALA A 90 -10.77 13.40 20.33
CA ALA A 90 -11.47 12.24 19.80
C ALA A 90 -12.73 12.67 19.06
N GLU A 91 -12.81 12.26 17.80
CA GLU A 91 -13.85 12.66 16.88
C GLU A 91 -14.59 11.43 16.34
N LEU A 92 -15.90 11.37 16.57
CA LEU A 92 -16.77 10.39 15.93
C LEU A 92 -17.23 10.93 14.58
N HIS A 93 -16.80 10.29 13.50
CA HIS A 93 -17.17 10.61 12.12
C HIS A 93 -18.28 9.68 11.65
N VAL A 94 -19.41 10.26 11.25
CA VAL A 94 -20.54 9.53 10.64
C VAL A 94 -21.02 10.20 9.36
N TYR A 95 -21.29 9.42 8.33
CA TYR A 95 -21.79 9.94 7.05
C TYR A 95 -23.30 9.75 6.96
N ALA A 96 -24.04 10.86 6.94
CA ALA A 96 -25.46 10.83 6.67
C ALA A 96 -25.67 10.78 5.15
N PHE A 97 -26.21 9.68 4.64
CA PHE A 97 -26.48 9.51 3.20
C PHE A 97 -27.94 9.78 2.83
N ASP A 98 -28.81 9.89 3.83
CA ASP A 98 -30.20 10.29 3.68
C ASP A 98 -30.63 11.13 4.89
N VAL A 99 -31.22 12.29 4.63
CA VAL A 99 -31.64 13.25 5.66
C VAL A 99 -32.99 13.85 5.27
N HIS A 100 -33.96 13.74 6.17
CA HIS A 100 -35.28 14.33 6.02
C HIS A 100 -35.51 15.36 7.11
N GLY A 101 -35.73 16.62 6.70
CA GLY A 101 -35.85 17.75 7.62
C GLY A 101 -34.52 18.12 8.28
N THR A 102 -34.55 19.14 9.13
CA THR A 102 -33.39 19.51 9.96
C THR A 102 -33.48 18.77 11.29
N LEU A 103 -32.56 17.83 11.53
CA LEU A 103 -32.50 17.00 12.73
C LEU A 103 -31.38 17.45 13.67
N ARG A 104 -31.69 17.66 14.95
CA ARG A 104 -30.70 17.90 15.99
C ARG A 104 -30.32 16.58 16.64
N VAL A 105 -29.09 16.13 16.40
CA VAL A 105 -28.57 14.84 16.89
C VAL A 105 -27.48 15.11 17.92
N GLY A 106 -27.55 14.44 19.07
CA GLY A 106 -26.48 14.42 20.06
C GLY A 106 -25.75 13.07 20.06
N ALA A 107 -24.45 13.11 20.34
CA ALA A 107 -23.65 11.92 20.67
C ALA A 107 -23.59 11.77 22.20
N TYR A 108 -23.99 10.62 22.72
CA TYR A 108 -24.08 10.33 24.15
C TYR A 108 -23.25 9.08 24.47
N ARG A 109 -22.74 8.98 25.70
CA ARG A 109 -22.12 7.76 26.19
C ARG A 109 -23.19 6.82 26.74
N SER A 110 -23.05 5.51 26.52
CA SER A 110 -23.81 4.49 27.26
C SER A 110 -22.89 3.73 28.21
N SER A 111 -23.37 3.46 29.42
CA SER A 111 -22.69 2.58 30.38
C SER A 111 -22.83 1.10 30.03
N ASP A 112 -23.71 0.74 29.10
CA ASP A 112 -23.82 -0.61 28.56
C ASP A 112 -22.81 -0.83 27.43
N THR A 113 -21.76 -1.60 27.71
CA THR A 113 -20.71 -2.01 26.74
C THR A 113 -20.69 -3.51 26.48
N ALA A 114 -21.69 -4.23 27.01
CA ALA A 114 -21.79 -5.69 26.93
C ALA A 114 -22.82 -6.18 25.91
N TRP A 115 -23.51 -5.25 25.25
CA TRP A 115 -24.55 -5.57 24.26
C TRP A 115 -23.99 -6.26 23.01
N SER A 116 -24.91 -6.91 22.29
CA SER A 116 -24.72 -7.43 20.93
C SER A 116 -25.80 -6.87 20.00
N GLU A 117 -25.50 -6.70 18.72
CA GLU A 117 -26.47 -6.18 17.74
C GLU A 117 -27.76 -7.01 17.69
N LYS A 118 -27.64 -8.33 17.85
CA LYS A 118 -28.76 -9.30 17.88
C LYS A 118 -29.63 -9.20 19.13
N GLU A 119 -29.21 -8.41 20.11
CA GLU A 119 -29.91 -8.19 21.38
C GLU A 119 -30.18 -6.70 21.65
N LEU A 120 -30.09 -5.87 20.61
CA LEU A 120 -30.28 -4.44 20.69
C LEU A 120 -31.78 -4.06 20.61
N TYR A 121 -32.45 -4.07 21.77
CA TYR A 121 -33.89 -3.78 21.91
C TYR A 121 -34.18 -2.47 22.65
N TRP A 122 -35.34 -1.84 22.36
CA TRP A 122 -35.84 -0.67 23.10
C TRP A 122 -36.37 -1.10 24.48
N THR A 123 -35.50 -1.13 25.48
CA THR A 123 -35.84 -1.51 26.86
C THR A 123 -35.54 -0.37 27.83
N GLN A 124 -36.23 -0.36 28.97
CA GLN A 124 -36.00 0.65 30.00
C GLN A 124 -34.53 0.65 30.47
N ALA A 125 -33.93 -0.53 30.67
CA ALA A 125 -32.54 -0.66 31.09
C ALA A 125 -31.58 -0.01 30.08
N ARG A 126 -31.77 -0.28 28.77
CA ARG A 126 -30.95 0.30 27.70
C ARG A 126 -31.11 1.81 27.63
N ILE A 127 -32.33 2.33 27.74
CA ILE A 127 -32.60 3.78 27.76
C ILE A 127 -31.90 4.45 28.94
N THR A 128 -31.98 3.85 30.13
CA THR A 128 -31.35 4.40 31.34
C THR A 128 -29.83 4.30 31.36
N SER A 129 -29.23 3.45 30.51
CA SER A 129 -27.77 3.34 30.37
C SER A 129 -27.15 4.55 29.65
N VAL A 130 -27.94 5.28 28.84
CA VAL A 130 -27.47 6.41 28.05
C VAL A 130 -27.37 7.65 28.93
N SER A 131 -26.26 8.38 28.81
CA SER A 131 -26.01 9.61 29.55
C SER A 131 -27.10 10.66 29.29
N ARG A 132 -27.34 11.52 30.28
CA ARG A 132 -28.34 12.60 30.15
C ARG A 132 -27.85 13.76 29.27
N ARG A 133 -26.54 13.99 29.23
CA ARG A 133 -25.90 15.05 28.45
C ARG A 133 -25.17 14.45 27.27
N ALA A 134 -25.31 15.09 26.12
CA ALA A 134 -24.51 14.78 24.95
C ALA A 134 -23.08 15.30 25.14
N ALA A 135 -22.12 14.56 24.63
CA ALA A 135 -20.75 14.99 24.42
C ALA A 135 -20.71 16.21 23.49
N ASP A 136 -21.38 16.08 22.35
CA ASP A 136 -21.52 17.11 21.32
C ASP A 136 -22.87 16.93 20.61
N THR A 137 -23.35 17.99 19.98
CA THR A 137 -24.64 18.02 19.27
C THR A 137 -24.53 18.77 17.96
N LYS A 138 -24.98 18.14 16.88
CA LYS A 138 -24.96 18.69 15.51
C LYS A 138 -26.36 18.87 14.95
N GLN A 139 -26.49 19.85 14.06
CA GLN A 139 -27.67 20.02 13.22
C GLN A 139 -27.41 19.36 11.87
N LEU A 140 -28.19 18.35 11.55
CA LEU A 140 -28.13 17.59 10.31
C LEU A 140 -29.23 18.09 9.39
N SER A 141 -28.86 18.66 8.25
CA SER A 141 -29.78 19.23 7.27
C SER A 141 -29.49 18.80 5.83
N ASN A 142 -28.42 18.05 5.60
CA ASN A 142 -27.98 17.65 4.27
C ASN A 142 -27.16 16.35 4.31
N ILE A 143 -26.94 15.77 3.14
CA ILE A 143 -26.06 14.62 2.96
C ILE A 143 -24.60 15.08 3.11
N ALA A 144 -23.93 14.63 4.17
CA ALA A 144 -22.56 15.02 4.50
C ALA A 144 -21.95 14.13 5.58
N TRP A 145 -20.63 14.30 5.79
CA TRP A 145 -19.97 13.88 7.02
C TRP A 145 -20.35 14.82 8.15
N TYR A 146 -20.68 14.22 9.29
CA TYR A 146 -20.87 14.90 10.56
C TYR A 146 -19.85 14.36 11.56
N VAL A 147 -19.21 15.28 12.27
CA VAL A 147 -18.12 15.00 13.20
C VAL A 147 -18.58 15.42 14.59
N PHE A 148 -18.60 14.51 15.55
CA PHE A 148 -18.95 14.77 16.94
C PHE A 148 -17.70 14.71 17.80
N ASP A 149 -17.44 15.74 18.59
CA ASP A 149 -16.40 15.69 19.62
C ASP A 149 -16.86 14.78 20.77
N VAL A 150 -16.07 13.75 21.05
CA VAL A 150 -16.31 12.74 22.10
C VAL A 150 -15.05 12.51 22.94
N SER A 151 -14.18 13.54 23.01
CA SER A 151 -12.88 13.47 23.69
C SER A 151 -13.00 13.03 25.15
N SER A 152 -13.94 13.63 25.90
CA SER A 152 -14.20 13.28 27.30
C SER A 152 -14.66 11.84 27.48
N GLU A 153 -15.51 11.36 26.58
CA GLU A 153 -16.11 10.03 26.64
C GLU A 153 -15.07 8.95 26.35
N VAL A 154 -14.14 9.23 25.43
CA VAL A 154 -12.99 8.35 25.17
C VAL A 154 -12.06 8.32 26.37
N GLU A 155 -11.69 9.49 26.91
CA GLU A 155 -10.80 9.59 28.08
C GLU A 155 -11.34 8.82 29.29
N GLU A 156 -12.64 8.96 29.60
CA GLU A 156 -13.29 8.20 30.67
C GLU A 156 -13.34 6.69 30.41
N ALA A 157 -13.44 6.27 29.15
CA ALA A 157 -13.60 4.87 28.77
C ALA A 157 -12.26 4.12 28.57
N LEU A 158 -11.10 4.81 28.62
CA LEU A 158 -9.78 4.18 28.43
C LEU A 158 -9.52 3.04 29.42
N ARG A 159 -9.96 3.18 30.67
CA ARG A 159 -9.81 2.14 31.71
C ARG A 159 -10.73 0.95 31.47
N ASP A 160 -11.92 1.19 30.95
CA ASP A 160 -12.93 0.17 30.65
C ASP A 160 -12.61 -0.61 29.36
N ARG A 161 -11.66 -0.10 28.55
CA ARG A 161 -11.19 -0.66 27.26
C ARG A 161 -12.27 -0.73 26.17
N LYS A 162 -13.51 -0.35 26.48
CA LYS A 162 -14.65 -0.33 25.57
C LYS A 162 -15.44 0.94 25.74
N LEU A 163 -15.97 1.46 24.63
CA LEU A 163 -16.80 2.65 24.61
C LEU A 163 -18.05 2.40 23.77
N THR A 164 -19.23 2.65 24.34
CA THR A 164 -20.49 2.73 23.58
C THR A 164 -20.88 4.19 23.39
N LEU A 165 -20.97 4.63 22.14
CA LEU A 165 -21.53 5.92 21.74
C LEU A 165 -22.94 5.72 21.18
N VAL A 166 -23.83 6.64 21.50
CA VAL A 166 -25.25 6.62 21.11
C VAL A 166 -25.60 7.92 20.41
N LEU A 167 -26.03 7.82 19.14
CA LEU A 167 -26.60 8.93 18.40
C LEU A 167 -28.12 8.91 18.59
N LYS A 168 -28.67 9.99 19.17
CA LYS A 168 -30.12 10.13 19.35
C LYS A 168 -30.56 11.59 19.16
N PRO A 169 -31.87 11.83 18.95
CA PRO A 169 -32.39 13.19 18.89
C PRO A 169 -32.11 13.94 20.20
N ASP A 170 -31.63 15.18 20.09
CA ASP A 170 -31.41 16.09 21.21
C ASP A 170 -32.45 17.23 21.18
N TYR A 171 -33.69 16.87 21.51
CA TYR A 171 -34.80 17.80 21.64
C TYR A 171 -35.36 17.80 23.07
N PRO A 172 -35.92 18.92 23.53
CA PRO A 172 -36.71 18.94 24.75
C PRO A 172 -37.94 18.04 24.59
N GLU A 173 -38.47 17.57 25.72
CA GLU A 173 -39.67 16.73 25.75
C GLU A 173 -40.87 17.49 25.15
N GLY A 174 -41.66 16.82 24.30
CA GLY A 174 -42.84 17.40 23.66
C GLY A 174 -42.56 18.33 22.48
N PHE A 175 -41.32 18.41 21.97
CA PHE A 175 -40.99 19.19 20.78
C PHE A 175 -41.75 18.65 19.55
N GLU A 176 -42.61 19.46 18.91
CA GLU A 176 -43.42 19.01 17.78
C GLU A 176 -42.62 19.10 16.46
N HIS A 177 -41.88 18.05 16.12
CA HIS A 177 -41.06 17.99 14.91
C HIS A 177 -41.01 16.59 14.30
N ALA A 178 -40.71 16.52 13.00
CA ALA A 178 -40.52 15.29 12.26
C ALA A 178 -39.25 15.41 11.43
N ALA A 179 -38.21 14.68 11.80
CA ALA A 179 -36.96 14.61 11.07
C ALA A 179 -36.24 13.28 11.29
N SER A 180 -35.45 12.87 10.30
CA SER A 180 -34.67 11.63 10.35
C SER A 180 -33.35 11.78 9.61
N ALA A 181 -32.35 11.03 10.05
CA ALA A 181 -31.09 10.86 9.36
C ALA A 181 -30.72 9.37 9.34
N VAL A 182 -30.18 8.92 8.21
CA VAL A 182 -29.70 7.56 7.99
C VAL A 182 -28.20 7.58 7.73
N PHE A 183 -27.47 6.75 8.45
CA PHE A 183 -26.03 6.62 8.36
C PHE A 183 -25.66 5.20 7.96
N TYR A 184 -24.50 5.03 7.34
CA TYR A 184 -23.99 3.70 7.04
C TYR A 184 -23.68 2.94 8.32
N SER A 185 -23.83 1.61 8.29
CA SER A 185 -23.35 0.71 9.33
C SER A 185 -21.91 0.23 9.03
N SER A 186 -21.21 -0.25 10.06
CA SER A 186 -19.91 -0.94 9.96
C SER A 186 -20.00 -2.30 9.25
N ASP A 187 -21.18 -2.92 9.21
CA ASP A 187 -21.42 -4.26 8.62
C ASP A 187 -21.47 -4.30 7.10
N GLN A 188 -21.32 -3.16 6.42
CA GLN A 188 -21.30 -3.08 4.97
C GLN A 188 -19.86 -2.96 4.44
N PRO A 189 -19.15 -4.09 4.22
CA PRO A 189 -17.75 -4.08 3.84
C PRO A 189 -17.52 -3.32 2.51
N GLY A 190 -16.49 -2.48 2.50
CA GLY A 190 -16.01 -1.80 1.29
C GLY A 190 -16.51 -0.37 1.07
N ARG A 191 -17.45 0.15 1.88
CA ARG A 191 -17.86 1.56 1.85
C ARG A 191 -16.92 2.42 2.68
N PHE A 192 -16.41 3.51 2.09
CA PHE A 192 -15.57 4.52 2.77
C PHE A 192 -16.36 5.37 3.78
N ASN A 193 -17.69 5.24 3.79
CA ASN A 193 -18.61 6.10 4.53
C ASN A 193 -19.12 5.48 5.84
N SER A 194 -18.56 4.33 6.25
CA SER A 194 -18.88 3.72 7.54
C SER A 194 -18.40 4.59 8.72
N PRO A 195 -19.10 4.52 9.87
CA PRO A 195 -18.71 5.22 11.09
C PRO A 195 -17.29 4.87 11.51
N ARG A 196 -16.57 5.87 12.04
CA ARG A 196 -15.23 5.67 12.62
C ARG A 196 -14.98 6.69 13.73
N LEU A 197 -14.13 6.30 14.67
CA LEU A 197 -13.67 7.12 15.77
C LEU A 197 -12.18 7.43 15.55
N GLU A 198 -11.85 8.68 15.31
CA GLU A 198 -10.49 9.17 15.14
C GLU A 198 -10.01 9.75 16.47
N ILE A 199 -8.90 9.25 17.01
CA ILE A 199 -8.40 9.66 18.32
C ILE A 199 -6.94 10.09 18.16
N VAL A 200 -6.66 11.32 18.58
CA VAL A 200 -5.30 11.82 18.77
C VAL A 200 -5.01 11.83 20.26
N TYR A 201 -3.91 11.21 20.66
CA TYR A 201 -3.54 11.09 22.05
C TYR A 201 -2.03 11.16 22.23
N THR A 202 -1.61 11.70 23.36
CA THR A 202 -0.24 11.59 23.82
C THR A 202 -0.15 10.40 24.76
N SER A 203 0.72 9.45 24.44
CA SER A 203 1.02 8.35 25.37
C SER A 203 1.53 8.95 26.69
N PRO A 204 1.26 8.32 27.85
CA PRO A 204 1.86 8.78 29.10
C PRO A 204 3.38 8.82 28.88
N THR A 205 4.01 9.95 29.21
CA THR A 205 5.46 10.10 29.08
C THR A 205 6.10 9.02 29.94
N VAL A 206 6.50 7.91 29.32
CA VAL A 206 7.58 7.11 29.85
C VAL A 206 8.76 8.06 29.74
N SER A 207 9.16 8.65 30.86
CA SER A 207 10.44 9.33 30.93
C SER A 207 11.45 8.35 30.32
N PRO A 208 12.16 8.69 29.24
CA PRO A 208 13.20 7.82 28.74
C PRO A 208 14.11 7.63 29.94
N ALA A 209 14.15 6.42 30.48
CA ALA A 209 15.06 6.15 31.56
C ALA A 209 16.42 6.58 31.01
N GLN A 210 17.10 7.49 31.72
CA GLN A 210 18.49 7.76 31.41
C GLN A 210 19.18 6.40 31.29
N PRO A 211 20.00 6.16 30.24
CA PRO A 211 20.70 4.90 30.11
C PRO A 211 21.45 4.66 31.41
N LYS A 212 20.98 3.69 32.19
CA LYS A 212 21.80 3.09 33.23
C LYS A 212 22.81 2.29 32.44
N GLY A 213 24.00 2.86 32.26
CA GLY A 213 25.20 2.17 31.81
C GLY A 213 25.29 1.79 30.33
N GLU A 214 26.53 1.58 29.89
CA GLU A 214 26.89 1.04 28.58
C GLU A 214 26.59 -0.46 28.57
N VAL A 215 25.65 -0.87 27.73
CA VAL A 215 25.32 -2.29 27.55
C VAL A 215 26.32 -2.91 26.59
N THR A 216 26.87 -4.07 26.94
CA THR A 216 27.72 -4.86 26.06
C THR A 216 27.08 -6.22 25.84
N LEU A 217 26.77 -6.53 24.58
CA LEU A 217 26.26 -7.84 24.16
C LEU A 217 27.28 -8.53 23.25
N LYS A 218 27.79 -9.68 23.67
CA LYS A 218 28.68 -10.51 22.86
C LYS A 218 28.02 -11.82 22.47
N LEU A 219 28.31 -12.28 21.26
CA LEU A 219 27.85 -13.54 20.71
C LEU A 219 29.01 -14.34 20.16
N ASN A 220 29.02 -15.64 20.43
CA ASN A 220 29.93 -16.63 19.87
C ASN A 220 29.14 -17.89 19.50
N ALA A 221 29.73 -18.73 18.65
CA ALA A 221 29.15 -20.01 18.30
C ALA A 221 30.23 -21.04 17.98
N GLU A 222 30.05 -22.28 18.43
CA GLU A 222 30.97 -23.38 18.16
C GLU A 222 30.27 -24.68 17.76
N PRO A 223 30.79 -25.40 16.76
CA PRO A 223 31.94 -25.04 15.91
C PRO A 223 31.53 -24.12 14.73
N HIS A 224 32.45 -23.29 14.23
CA HIS A 224 32.20 -22.36 13.10
C HIS A 224 32.03 -23.06 11.74
N LYS A 225 32.24 -24.38 11.69
CA LYS A 225 32.01 -25.24 10.53
C LYS A 225 31.26 -26.48 10.98
N ILE A 226 30.03 -26.64 10.50
CA ILE A 226 29.15 -27.76 10.86
C ILE A 226 28.57 -28.45 9.64
N GLN A 227 28.08 -29.67 9.84
CA GLN A 227 27.29 -30.38 8.84
C GLN A 227 25.80 -30.07 9.03
N VAL A 228 25.05 -30.02 7.93
CA VAL A 228 23.58 -29.87 7.99
C VAL A 228 23.01 -30.93 8.94
N GLY A 229 22.18 -30.48 9.87
CA GLY A 229 21.55 -31.36 10.84
C GLY A 229 22.42 -31.78 12.05
N THR A 230 23.60 -31.18 12.23
CA THR A 230 24.37 -31.28 13.48
C THR A 230 24.09 -30.09 14.42
N TYR A 231 24.49 -30.20 15.68
CA TYR A 231 24.27 -29.13 16.66
C TYR A 231 25.37 -28.08 16.59
N LEU A 232 24.95 -26.81 16.58
CA LEU A 232 25.75 -25.62 16.83
C LEU A 232 25.40 -25.13 18.24
N SER A 233 26.41 -24.93 19.10
CA SER A 233 26.20 -24.19 20.35
C SER A 233 26.43 -22.71 20.08
N ILE A 234 25.44 -21.87 20.42
CA ILE A 234 25.48 -20.41 20.34
C ILE A 234 25.47 -19.90 21.77
N PHE A 235 26.43 -19.08 22.16
CA PHE A 235 26.55 -18.60 23.52
C PHE A 235 27.08 -17.18 23.57
N GLY A 236 26.81 -16.46 24.65
CA GLY A 236 27.16 -15.06 24.75
C GLY A 236 27.08 -14.51 26.17
N GLU A 237 27.43 -13.24 26.30
CA GLU A 237 27.35 -12.49 27.56
C GLU A 237 26.65 -11.15 27.34
N LEU A 238 25.80 -10.77 28.29
CA LEU A 238 25.12 -9.48 28.37
C LEU A 238 25.54 -8.79 29.67
N LYS A 239 26.15 -7.61 29.54
CA LYS A 239 26.67 -6.81 30.65
C LYS A 239 26.23 -5.37 30.55
N ILE A 240 26.21 -4.69 31.70
CA ILE A 240 25.99 -3.25 31.87
C ILE A 240 27.17 -2.68 32.66
N ASP A 241 27.89 -1.70 32.11
CA ASP A 241 29.10 -1.13 32.75
C ASP A 241 30.08 -2.21 33.24
N GLY A 242 30.19 -3.32 32.51
CA GLY A 242 31.01 -4.48 32.86
C GLY A 242 30.41 -5.46 33.89
N SER A 243 29.25 -5.16 34.48
CA SER A 243 28.53 -6.04 35.43
C SER A 243 27.52 -6.95 34.72
N PRO A 244 27.34 -8.22 35.15
CA PRO A 244 26.42 -9.15 34.50
C PRO A 244 24.95 -8.75 34.66
N LEU A 245 24.19 -8.82 33.57
CA LEU A 245 22.73 -8.62 33.58
C LEU A 245 22.02 -9.96 33.66
N LYS A 246 21.47 -10.30 34.84
CA LYS A 246 20.75 -11.56 35.10
C LYS A 246 19.27 -11.49 34.74
N GLY A 247 18.71 -12.59 34.22
CA GLY A 247 17.27 -12.77 34.00
C GLY A 247 16.71 -11.91 32.87
N LYS A 248 17.60 -11.45 31.97
CA LYS A 248 17.27 -10.59 30.84
C LYS A 248 17.12 -11.43 29.58
N THR A 249 16.12 -11.09 28.77
CA THR A 249 15.80 -11.85 27.56
C THR A 249 16.61 -11.35 26.38
N VAL A 250 17.41 -12.24 25.77
CA VAL A 250 18.18 -11.99 24.55
C VAL A 250 17.52 -12.74 23.40
N LYS A 251 17.30 -12.06 22.27
CA LYS A 251 16.74 -12.67 21.05
C LYS A 251 17.87 -13.01 20.09
N ILE A 252 17.93 -14.28 19.66
CA ILE A 252 18.94 -14.80 18.72
C ILE A 252 18.29 -15.01 17.35
N GLU A 253 18.95 -14.52 16.30
CA GLU A 253 18.47 -14.57 14.92
C GLU A 253 19.57 -15.02 13.95
N TYR A 254 19.17 -15.50 12.78
CA TYR A 254 20.09 -15.84 11.70
C TYR A 254 19.68 -15.27 10.35
N SER A 255 20.66 -15.03 9.47
CA SER A 255 20.48 -14.69 8.06
C SER A 255 21.24 -15.68 7.19
N LEU A 256 20.59 -16.21 6.16
CA LEU A 256 21.19 -17.14 5.21
C LEU A 256 21.59 -16.38 3.94
N GLU A 257 22.89 -16.32 3.65
CA GLU A 257 23.42 -15.66 2.44
C GLU A 257 22.96 -14.19 2.24
N GLY A 258 22.66 -13.47 3.32
CA GLY A 258 22.19 -12.08 3.26
C GLY A 258 20.68 -11.93 3.09
N SER A 259 19.89 -12.99 3.30
CA SER A 259 18.43 -12.91 3.41
C SER A 259 17.98 -12.07 4.61
N ALA A 260 16.68 -11.80 4.71
CA ALA A 260 16.08 -11.22 5.91
C ALA A 260 16.41 -12.08 7.16
N TRP A 261 16.58 -11.40 8.30
CA TRP A 261 16.84 -12.04 9.59
C TRP A 261 15.64 -12.87 10.05
N THR A 262 15.89 -14.11 10.43
CA THR A 262 14.89 -15.06 10.90
C THR A 262 15.16 -15.39 12.37
N PRO A 263 14.15 -15.35 13.25
CA PRO A 263 14.34 -15.65 14.67
C PRO A 263 14.65 -17.14 14.89
N ILE A 264 15.68 -17.44 15.69
CA ILE A 264 15.98 -18.79 16.16
C ILE A 264 15.25 -19.06 17.48
N SER A 265 15.51 -18.23 18.49
CA SER A 265 14.90 -18.35 19.83
C SER A 265 15.10 -17.10 20.67
N LYS A 266 14.42 -17.04 21.82
CA LYS A 266 14.70 -16.13 22.93
C LYS A 266 15.32 -16.93 24.09
N VAL A 267 16.35 -16.40 24.72
CA VAL A 267 17.05 -17.02 25.86
C VAL A 267 17.18 -16.03 27.01
N GLU A 268 17.05 -16.50 28.24
CA GLU A 268 17.26 -15.68 29.43
C GLU A 268 18.70 -15.80 29.92
N THR A 269 19.28 -14.69 30.36
CA THR A 269 20.63 -14.68 30.94
C THR A 269 20.65 -15.25 32.36
N ASP A 270 21.71 -16.00 32.68
CA ASP A 270 21.93 -16.56 34.00
C ASP A 270 22.49 -15.54 35.02
N SER A 271 22.89 -16.00 36.20
CA SER A 271 23.45 -15.12 37.24
C SER A 271 24.74 -14.42 36.85
N ASP A 272 25.47 -14.96 35.88
CA ASP A 272 26.73 -14.43 35.38
C ASP A 272 26.52 -13.61 34.10
N GLY A 273 25.26 -13.34 33.72
CA GLY A 273 24.88 -12.58 32.54
C GLY A 273 25.11 -13.34 31.25
N THR A 274 25.33 -14.66 31.31
CA THR A 274 25.60 -15.49 30.13
C THR A 274 24.35 -16.19 29.65
N PHE A 275 24.34 -16.56 28.36
CA PHE A 275 23.27 -17.34 27.76
C PHE A 275 23.85 -18.38 26.79
N GLU A 276 23.16 -19.52 26.65
CA GLU A 276 23.52 -20.58 25.71
C GLU A 276 22.27 -21.13 25.02
N LEU A 277 22.40 -21.44 23.73
CA LEU A 277 21.39 -22.05 22.88
C LEU A 277 22.01 -23.12 22.01
N ARG A 278 21.39 -24.31 21.96
CA ARG A 278 21.75 -25.35 20.98
C ARG A 278 20.79 -25.31 19.81
N TRP A 279 21.32 -25.01 18.63
CA TRP A 279 20.55 -24.93 17.39
C TRP A 279 21.04 -25.94 16.35
N LYS A 280 20.14 -26.40 15.49
CA LYS A 280 20.41 -27.38 14.43
C LYS A 280 19.96 -26.80 13.08
N PRO A 281 20.89 -26.23 12.30
CA PRO A 281 20.56 -25.69 10.97
C PRO A 281 20.07 -26.79 10.03
N ASP A 282 19.02 -26.48 9.27
CA ASP A 282 18.36 -27.36 8.31
C ASP A 282 18.77 -27.10 6.86
N LYS A 283 19.43 -25.96 6.59
CA LYS A 283 19.89 -25.54 5.27
C LYS A 283 21.42 -25.42 5.22
N GLU A 284 21.99 -25.75 4.07
CA GLU A 284 23.40 -25.50 3.77
C GLU A 284 23.63 -24.03 3.37
N GLY A 285 24.85 -23.54 3.57
CA GLY A 285 25.24 -22.18 3.19
C GLY A 285 26.02 -21.44 4.28
N ARG A 286 26.33 -20.17 4.00
CA ARG A 286 26.92 -19.25 4.98
C ARG A 286 25.81 -18.59 5.79
N ILE A 287 25.86 -18.79 7.10
CA ILE A 287 24.89 -18.27 8.05
C ILE A 287 25.55 -17.15 8.86
N ARG A 288 24.90 -15.99 8.93
CA ARG A 288 25.23 -14.93 9.91
C ARG A 288 24.32 -15.08 11.11
N LEU A 289 24.88 -14.94 12.30
CA LEU A 289 24.19 -14.98 13.58
C LEU A 289 24.31 -13.62 14.25
N ARG A 290 23.22 -13.18 14.87
CA ARG A 290 23.23 -12.01 15.76
C ARG A 290 22.35 -12.26 16.98
N ALA A 291 22.69 -11.57 18.06
CA ALA A 291 21.89 -11.46 19.26
C ALA A 291 21.47 -10.00 19.42
N THR A 292 20.24 -9.79 19.86
CA THR A 292 19.66 -8.46 20.08
C THR A 292 19.07 -8.40 21.48
N PHE A 293 19.30 -7.29 22.17
CA PHE A 293 18.77 -7.03 23.51
C PHE A 293 17.99 -5.72 23.51
N GLU A 294 16.73 -5.80 23.93
CA GLU A 294 15.81 -4.68 24.04
C GLU A 294 14.99 -4.87 25.32
N ASP A 295 15.16 -3.96 26.29
CA ASP A 295 14.48 -3.98 27.59
C ASP A 295 14.28 -2.54 28.06
N GLU A 296 13.14 -2.27 28.69
CA GLU A 296 12.79 -0.92 29.15
C GLU A 296 13.83 -0.40 30.15
N GLY A 297 14.54 0.64 29.74
CA GLY A 297 15.52 1.35 30.55
C GLY A 297 16.99 0.99 30.33
N TYR A 298 17.29 0.23 29.28
CA TYR A 298 18.63 -0.06 28.79
C TYR A 298 18.79 0.44 27.34
N THR A 299 20.03 0.69 26.89
CA THR A 299 20.29 0.94 25.46
C THR A 299 20.10 -0.34 24.66
N VAL A 300 19.41 -0.25 23.52
CA VAL A 300 19.31 -1.36 22.56
C VAL A 300 20.71 -1.67 22.05
N GLU A 301 21.13 -2.92 22.15
CA GLU A 301 22.46 -3.37 21.72
C GLU A 301 22.35 -4.64 20.88
N ASP A 302 23.04 -4.63 19.75
CA ASP A 302 23.19 -5.78 18.86
C ASP A 302 24.60 -6.34 19.02
N SER A 303 24.74 -7.66 19.07
CA SER A 303 26.07 -8.28 18.96
C SER A 303 26.63 -8.06 17.56
N VAL A 304 27.95 -8.03 17.43
CA VAL A 304 28.62 -8.16 16.12
C VAL A 304 28.17 -9.44 15.41
N ASP A 305 27.85 -9.33 14.11
CA ASP A 305 27.46 -10.46 13.27
C ASP A 305 28.56 -11.54 13.26
N LEU A 306 28.18 -12.78 13.56
CA LEU A 306 29.07 -13.94 13.55
C LEU A 306 28.76 -14.87 12.38
N GLU A 307 29.77 -15.24 11.59
CA GLU A 307 29.62 -16.14 10.44
C GLU A 307 29.93 -17.61 10.77
N VAL A 308 29.05 -18.51 10.34
CA VAL A 308 29.18 -19.98 10.45
C VAL A 308 28.93 -20.63 9.08
N GLU A 309 29.77 -21.59 8.70
CA GLU A 309 29.66 -22.34 7.44
C GLU A 309 28.98 -23.70 7.67
N VAL A 310 27.84 -23.93 7.01
CA VAL A 310 27.12 -25.21 7.06
C VAL A 310 27.28 -25.96 5.74
N LYS A 311 27.86 -27.17 5.79
CA LYS A 311 28.06 -28.03 4.61
C LYS A 311 27.13 -29.24 4.61
N SER A 312 26.55 -29.55 3.45
CA SER A 312 25.92 -30.86 3.26
C SER A 312 26.97 -31.95 3.15
N THR A 313 26.69 -33.12 3.74
CA THR A 313 27.49 -34.32 3.51
C THR A 313 26.80 -35.09 2.39
N HIS A 314 27.27 -34.95 1.16
CA HIS A 314 26.83 -35.84 0.10
C HIS A 314 27.37 -37.25 0.40
N LEU A 315 26.55 -38.09 1.04
CA LEU A 315 26.71 -39.53 0.86
C LEU A 315 26.57 -39.80 -0.63
N ASN A 316 27.64 -40.26 -1.27
CA ASN A 316 27.67 -40.60 -2.69
C ASN A 316 26.65 -41.71 -2.99
N VAL A 317 25.38 -41.34 -3.21
CA VAL A 317 24.32 -42.23 -3.67
C VAL A 317 24.70 -42.90 -4.99
N VAL A 318 25.62 -42.30 -5.74
CA VAL A 318 26.25 -42.87 -6.95
C VAL A 318 26.93 -44.22 -6.67
N TYR A 319 27.57 -44.43 -5.52
CA TYR A 319 28.22 -45.71 -5.22
C TYR A 319 27.20 -46.83 -4.93
N ILE A 320 26.06 -46.50 -4.32
CA ILE A 320 24.99 -47.47 -4.00
C ILE A 320 24.21 -47.84 -5.27
N THR A 321 23.96 -46.89 -6.18
CA THR A 321 23.28 -47.17 -7.45
C THR A 321 24.15 -47.92 -8.45
N VAL A 322 25.47 -47.65 -8.50
CA VAL A 322 26.42 -48.39 -9.35
C VAL A 322 26.62 -49.83 -8.84
N ALA A 323 26.63 -50.05 -7.53
CA ALA A 323 26.68 -51.41 -6.96
C ALA A 323 25.39 -52.23 -7.21
N ALA A 324 24.22 -51.59 -7.18
CA ALA A 324 22.94 -52.23 -7.49
C ALA A 324 22.76 -52.54 -8.99
N ALA A 325 23.25 -51.66 -9.88
CA ALA A 325 23.20 -51.86 -11.32
C ALA A 325 24.16 -52.99 -11.79
N THR A 326 25.36 -53.08 -11.20
CA THR A 326 26.33 -54.13 -11.52
C THR A 326 25.86 -55.51 -11.05
N THR A 327 25.24 -55.61 -9.87
CA THR A 327 24.63 -56.87 -9.39
C THR A 327 23.44 -57.30 -10.24
N SER A 328 22.59 -56.37 -10.68
CA SER A 328 21.45 -56.65 -11.57
C SER A 328 21.88 -57.10 -12.96
N ALA A 329 22.94 -56.51 -13.52
CA ALA A 329 23.50 -56.91 -14.82
C ALA A 329 24.13 -58.32 -14.77
N VAL A 330 24.81 -58.67 -13.68
CA VAL A 330 25.40 -60.01 -13.49
C VAL A 330 24.30 -61.08 -13.36
N ILE A 331 23.21 -60.79 -12.64
CA ILE A 331 22.05 -61.70 -12.53
C ILE A 331 21.36 -61.88 -13.89
N LEU A 332 21.23 -60.82 -14.69
CA LEU A 332 20.64 -60.89 -16.03
C LEU A 332 21.51 -61.71 -17.00
N ILE A 333 22.84 -61.53 -16.96
CA ILE A 333 23.78 -62.29 -17.79
C ILE A 333 23.81 -63.76 -17.39
N LEU A 334 23.76 -64.08 -16.09
CA LEU A 334 23.61 -65.45 -15.60
C LEU A 334 22.27 -66.07 -16.02
N GLY A 335 21.17 -65.31 -15.93
CA GLY A 335 19.84 -65.74 -16.36
C GLY A 335 19.76 -66.05 -17.86
N ILE A 336 20.33 -65.19 -18.70
CA ILE A 336 20.39 -65.40 -20.16
C ILE A 336 21.23 -66.63 -20.51
N ASN A 337 22.33 -66.89 -19.80
CA ASN A 337 23.14 -68.09 -20.01
C ASN A 337 22.41 -69.39 -19.60
N ILE A 338 21.62 -69.35 -18.53
CA ILE A 338 20.79 -70.48 -18.09
C ILE A 338 19.66 -70.77 -19.09
N VAL A 339 19.01 -69.73 -19.64
CA VAL A 339 17.95 -69.87 -20.65
C VAL A 339 18.52 -70.36 -22.00
N ARG A 340 19.72 -69.90 -22.40
CA ARG A 340 20.41 -70.41 -23.60
C ARG A 340 20.85 -71.87 -23.44
N ARG A 341 21.27 -72.31 -22.25
CA ARG A 341 21.56 -73.74 -21.98
C ARG A 341 20.32 -74.63 -22.02
N ARG A 342 19.12 -74.12 -21.73
CA ARG A 342 17.86 -74.89 -21.75
C ARG A 342 17.19 -74.98 -23.12
N ARG A 343 17.50 -74.07 -24.06
CA ARG A 343 16.90 -74.07 -25.41
C ARG A 343 17.49 -75.12 -26.38
N THR A 344 18.57 -75.79 -26.02
CA THR A 344 19.15 -76.88 -26.82
C THR A 344 18.47 -78.23 -26.63
N HIS A 345 17.46 -78.35 -25.75
CA HIS A 345 16.88 -79.64 -25.37
C HIS A 345 15.41 -79.88 -25.70
N TYR A 346 14.74 -79.00 -26.45
CA TYR A 346 13.36 -79.24 -26.91
C TYR A 346 13.19 -78.97 -28.41
N ARG A 347 13.60 -79.95 -29.22
CA ARG A 347 12.91 -80.32 -30.46
C ARG A 347 12.30 -81.68 -30.21
N LEU A 348 10.97 -81.82 -30.29
CA LEU A 348 10.19 -82.99 -30.71
C LEU A 348 8.73 -82.78 -30.29
N PHE A 349 7.80 -83.28 -31.13
CA PHE A 349 6.33 -83.10 -31.16
C PHE A 349 5.86 -81.88 -31.97
N GLU A 350 5.64 -82.07 -33.29
CA GLU A 350 4.36 -82.48 -33.94
C GLU A 350 3.39 -81.30 -34.07
N LYS A 351 2.64 -81.04 -35.14
CA LYS A 351 2.50 -81.51 -36.53
C LYS A 351 1.49 -80.51 -37.16
N GLU A 352 1.62 -80.28 -38.47
CA GLU A 352 0.62 -79.81 -39.46
C GLU A 352 -0.62 -79.00 -39.03
N VAL A 353 -0.87 -77.84 -39.67
CA VAL A 353 -2.02 -77.57 -40.57
C VAL A 353 -1.85 -76.21 -41.30
N ALA A 354 -1.86 -76.31 -42.64
CA ALA A 354 -2.31 -75.40 -43.72
C ALA A 354 -2.14 -73.85 -43.68
N LYS A 355 -1.50 -73.36 -44.76
CA LYS A 355 -1.56 -72.03 -45.41
C LYS A 355 -2.95 -71.79 -46.08
N PRO A 356 -3.35 -70.53 -46.36
CA PRO A 356 -3.12 -69.97 -47.70
C PRO A 356 -2.61 -68.52 -47.74
N GLU A 357 -2.28 -68.10 -48.95
CA GLU A 357 -1.40 -67.03 -49.40
C GLU A 357 -2.10 -65.71 -49.81
N ILE A 358 -1.40 -64.60 -49.48
CA ILE A 358 -0.98 -63.46 -50.32
C ILE A 358 -2.05 -62.56 -51.01
N GLY A 359 -1.85 -61.24 -50.83
CA GLY A 359 -2.35 -60.19 -51.71
C GLY A 359 -1.74 -58.83 -51.40
N VAL A 360 -0.53 -58.56 -51.90
CA VAL A 360 0.03 -57.20 -52.02
C VAL A 360 -0.43 -56.64 -53.36
N VAL A 361 -1.09 -55.49 -53.35
CA VAL A 361 -1.29 -54.66 -54.54
C VAL A 361 -0.99 -53.19 -54.19
N VAL A 362 0.01 -52.65 -54.88
CA VAL A 362 0.33 -51.23 -54.99
C VAL A 362 -0.54 -50.65 -56.10
N THR A 363 -1.25 -49.55 -55.85
CA THR A 363 -1.69 -48.62 -56.91
C THR A 363 -1.91 -47.20 -56.36
N GLU A 364 -1.07 -46.30 -56.90
CA GLU A 364 -1.31 -44.93 -57.38
C GLU A 364 -2.24 -43.93 -56.66
N ALA A 365 -1.64 -42.77 -56.41
CA ALA A 365 -2.26 -41.51 -56.02
C ALA A 365 -3.18 -40.96 -57.13
N LYS A 366 -4.37 -40.52 -56.72
CA LYS A 366 -5.25 -39.66 -57.54
C LYS A 366 -5.68 -38.45 -56.73
N ARG A 367 -5.43 -37.28 -57.32
CA ARG A 367 -5.78 -35.92 -56.89
C ARG A 367 -7.30 -35.72 -56.78
N PRO A 368 -7.76 -34.94 -55.80
CA PRO A 368 -8.89 -34.02 -55.98
C PRO A 368 -8.43 -32.58 -55.67
N GLU A 369 -8.39 -31.69 -56.65
CA GLU A 369 -9.43 -30.71 -57.00
C GLU A 369 -9.53 -29.53 -56.01
N ALA A 370 -9.50 -28.34 -56.59
CA ALA A 370 -9.30 -27.05 -55.95
C ALA A 370 -10.44 -26.65 -55.01
N PRO A 371 -10.17 -25.94 -53.90
CA PRO A 371 -11.23 -25.39 -53.07
C PRO A 371 -11.87 -24.18 -53.76
N ALA A 372 -13.19 -24.24 -53.86
CA ALA A 372 -14.06 -23.17 -54.31
C ALA A 372 -13.87 -21.89 -53.46
N THR A 373 -13.92 -20.77 -54.16
CA THR A 373 -13.88 -19.39 -53.66
C THR A 373 -14.95 -19.13 -52.60
N VAL A 374 -14.50 -18.80 -51.38
CA VAL A 374 -15.32 -18.19 -50.33
C VAL A 374 -15.53 -16.70 -50.70
N PRO A 375 -16.75 -16.14 -50.60
CA PRO A 375 -16.97 -14.72 -50.90
C PRO A 375 -16.22 -13.84 -49.89
N SER A 376 -15.42 -12.92 -50.41
CA SER A 376 -14.74 -11.89 -49.63
C SER A 376 -15.74 -11.04 -48.85
N LEU A 377 -15.83 -11.25 -47.53
CA LEU A 377 -16.28 -10.21 -46.62
C LEU A 377 -15.32 -9.03 -46.79
N LYS A 378 -15.85 -7.89 -47.23
CA LYS A 378 -15.13 -6.62 -47.21
C LYS A 378 -14.77 -6.32 -45.75
N VAL A 379 -13.56 -6.70 -45.35
CA VAL A 379 -12.92 -6.17 -44.15
C VAL A 379 -12.80 -4.67 -44.39
N LYS A 380 -13.60 -3.91 -43.66
CA LYS A 380 -13.42 -2.48 -43.52
C LYS A 380 -12.03 -2.34 -42.91
N VAL A 381 -11.07 -1.88 -43.71
CA VAL A 381 -9.72 -1.54 -43.23
C VAL A 381 -9.92 -0.54 -42.10
N GLU A 382 -9.77 -1.00 -40.85
CA GLU A 382 -9.64 -0.11 -39.71
C GLU A 382 -8.46 0.80 -40.01
N ALA A 383 -8.72 2.11 -40.01
CA ALA A 383 -7.68 3.11 -40.15
C ALA A 383 -6.58 2.83 -39.11
N GLU A 384 -5.31 2.95 -39.51
CA GLU A 384 -4.20 2.76 -38.57
C GLU A 384 -4.43 3.57 -37.29
N PRO A 385 -4.13 3.00 -36.10
CA PRO A 385 -4.36 3.70 -34.84
C PRO A 385 -3.53 4.98 -34.83
N ARG A 386 -4.21 6.13 -34.76
CA ARG A 386 -3.57 7.44 -34.67
C ARG A 386 -2.87 7.57 -33.31
N TYR A 387 -1.57 7.29 -33.27
CA TYR A 387 -0.74 7.44 -32.07
C TYR A 387 -0.74 8.89 -31.55
N VAL A 388 -0.57 9.03 -30.23
CA VAL A 388 -0.46 10.31 -29.52
C VAL A 388 1.03 10.60 -29.27
N SER A 389 1.57 11.62 -29.92
CA SER A 389 2.98 12.01 -29.73
C SER A 389 3.25 12.43 -28.28
N THR A 390 4.41 12.06 -27.75
CA THR A 390 4.90 12.49 -26.43
C THR A 390 5.50 13.90 -26.45
N GLY A 391 5.59 14.54 -27.62
CA GLY A 391 6.30 15.80 -27.80
C GLY A 391 7.84 15.67 -27.80
N HIS A 392 8.37 14.45 -27.62
CA HIS A 392 9.81 14.18 -27.61
C HIS A 392 10.15 13.16 -28.71
N ARG A 393 10.82 13.62 -29.77
CA ARG A 393 11.08 12.82 -30.99
C ARG A 393 11.80 11.50 -30.72
N GLY A 394 12.76 11.50 -29.80
CA GLY A 394 13.48 10.28 -29.42
C GLY A 394 12.54 9.26 -28.77
N LEU A 395 11.61 9.72 -27.93
CA LEU A 395 10.69 8.85 -27.21
C LEU A 395 9.59 8.32 -28.14
N ASP A 396 9.05 9.18 -29.01
CA ASP A 396 8.13 8.77 -30.07
C ASP A 396 8.75 7.71 -30.99
N ARG A 397 10.04 7.85 -31.34
CA ARG A 397 10.76 6.82 -32.09
C ARG A 397 10.77 5.49 -31.35
N LEU A 398 11.10 5.48 -30.05
CA LEU A 398 11.11 4.25 -29.26
C LEU A 398 9.73 3.61 -29.14
N LEU A 399 8.67 4.42 -29.13
CA LEU A 399 7.27 3.98 -29.07
C LEU A 399 6.68 3.60 -30.44
N GLY A 400 7.45 3.73 -31.53
CA GLY A 400 6.97 3.44 -32.88
C GLY A 400 5.99 4.49 -33.45
N GLY A 401 6.05 5.73 -32.97
CA GLY A 401 5.22 6.85 -33.41
C GLY A 401 4.49 7.60 -32.30
N GLY A 402 4.64 7.16 -31.05
CA GLY A 402 4.04 7.78 -29.85
C GLY A 402 3.22 6.79 -29.02
N LEU A 403 2.48 7.29 -28.05
CA LEU A 403 1.62 6.49 -27.19
C LEU A 403 0.37 6.01 -27.94
N ARG A 404 -0.03 4.77 -27.70
CA ARG A 404 -1.30 4.25 -28.22
C ARG A 404 -2.46 5.02 -27.60
N PRO A 405 -3.54 5.33 -28.34
CA PRO A 405 -4.74 5.92 -27.75
C PRO A 405 -5.27 5.08 -26.58
N ASN A 406 -5.76 5.75 -25.54
CA ASN A 406 -6.32 5.14 -24.33
C ASN A 406 -5.30 4.36 -23.46
N TYR A 407 -4.00 4.57 -23.67
CA TYR A 407 -2.94 4.04 -22.79
C TYR A 407 -2.73 4.91 -21.57
N VAL A 408 -2.49 4.27 -20.43
CA VAL A 408 -2.07 4.96 -19.20
C VAL A 408 -0.67 4.49 -18.82
N VAL A 409 0.30 5.40 -18.88
CA VAL A 409 1.74 5.10 -18.71
C VAL A 409 2.28 5.80 -17.46
N ALA A 410 3.04 5.06 -16.66
CA ALA A 410 3.80 5.61 -15.55
C ALA A 410 5.17 6.12 -16.04
N LEU A 411 5.52 7.34 -15.65
CA LEU A 411 6.84 7.93 -15.79
C LEU A 411 7.51 7.97 -14.41
N THR A 412 8.46 7.07 -14.16
CA THR A 412 9.18 7.04 -12.88
C THR A 412 10.49 7.79 -13.00
N SER A 413 10.72 8.78 -12.15
CA SER A 413 11.92 9.63 -12.22
C SER A 413 12.29 10.20 -10.85
N PRO A 414 13.56 10.47 -10.52
CA PRO A 414 13.87 11.45 -9.48
C PRO A 414 13.38 12.85 -9.90
N SER A 415 13.35 13.80 -8.96
CA SER A 415 13.00 15.20 -9.27
C SER A 415 13.98 15.80 -10.26
N CYS A 416 13.53 16.17 -11.46
CA CYS A 416 14.34 16.83 -12.48
C CYS A 416 13.48 17.68 -13.43
N ASP A 417 14.09 18.71 -14.02
CA ASP A 417 13.41 19.65 -14.91
C ASP A 417 12.92 19.00 -16.22
N GLU A 418 13.56 17.93 -16.67
CA GLU A 418 13.21 17.22 -17.90
C GLU A 418 11.85 16.52 -17.81
N VAL A 419 11.42 16.12 -16.60
CA VAL A 419 10.05 15.61 -16.38
C VAL A 419 9.04 16.73 -16.62
N ASP A 420 9.24 17.90 -16.01
CA ASP A 420 8.37 19.06 -16.18
C ASP A 420 8.28 19.47 -17.66
N LEU A 421 9.43 19.52 -18.36
CA LEU A 421 9.50 19.81 -19.79
C LEU A 421 8.78 18.76 -20.65
N LEU A 422 8.93 17.47 -20.33
CA LEU A 422 8.26 16.39 -21.05
C LEU A 422 6.74 16.46 -20.87
N LEU A 423 6.24 16.71 -19.66
CA LEU A 423 4.80 16.86 -19.41
C LEU A 423 4.23 18.07 -20.15
N HIS A 424 4.93 19.22 -20.10
CA HIS A 424 4.54 20.42 -20.83
C HIS A 424 4.47 20.15 -22.34
N ARG A 425 5.51 19.53 -22.91
CA ARG A 425 5.59 19.21 -24.34
C ARG A 425 4.53 18.20 -24.79
N PHE A 426 4.22 17.20 -23.97
CA PHE A 426 3.13 16.25 -24.25
C PHE A 426 1.77 16.95 -24.28
N LEU A 427 1.48 17.81 -23.30
CA LEU A 427 0.24 18.58 -23.25
C LEU A 427 0.13 19.53 -24.44
N GLU A 428 1.17 20.31 -24.71
CA GLU A 428 1.19 21.29 -25.82
C GLU A 428 1.02 20.59 -27.17
N THR A 429 1.83 19.58 -27.47
CA THR A 429 1.77 18.84 -28.75
C THR A 429 0.40 18.20 -28.95
N GLY A 430 -0.17 17.63 -27.89
CA GLY A 430 -1.49 17.02 -27.95
C GLY A 430 -2.62 18.04 -28.14
N LEU A 431 -2.54 19.21 -27.50
CA LEU A 431 -3.47 20.33 -27.70
C LEU A 431 -3.39 20.88 -29.13
N GLU A 432 -2.18 21.03 -29.69
CA GLU A 432 -1.93 21.45 -31.08
C GLU A 432 -2.45 20.42 -32.09
N ALA A 433 -2.35 19.13 -31.79
CA ALA A 433 -2.96 18.06 -32.57
C ALA A 433 -4.50 18.03 -32.49
N GLY A 434 -5.10 18.91 -31.68
CA GLY A 434 -6.54 19.11 -31.56
C GLY A 434 -7.20 18.39 -30.38
N ASN A 435 -6.45 17.67 -29.55
CA ASN A 435 -6.99 16.96 -28.39
C ASN A 435 -7.44 17.94 -27.29
N SER A 436 -8.36 17.49 -26.44
CA SER A 436 -8.61 18.13 -25.14
C SER A 436 -7.70 17.50 -24.08
N ALA A 437 -7.17 18.33 -23.18
CA ALA A 437 -6.19 17.90 -22.18
C ALA A 437 -6.71 18.14 -20.76
N LEU A 438 -6.52 17.16 -19.88
CA LEU A 438 -6.69 17.30 -18.44
C LEU A 438 -5.31 17.26 -17.76
N TYR A 439 -4.92 18.33 -17.08
CA TYR A 439 -3.69 18.35 -16.29
C TYR A 439 -4.01 18.48 -14.80
N VAL A 440 -3.59 17.48 -14.01
CA VAL A 440 -3.79 17.43 -12.56
C VAL A 440 -2.43 17.54 -11.88
N THR A 441 -2.17 18.63 -11.16
CA THR A 441 -0.83 18.97 -10.64
C THR A 441 -0.89 19.92 -9.43
N LYS A 442 0.23 20.13 -8.75
CA LYS A 442 0.40 21.15 -7.69
C LYS A 442 0.74 22.53 -8.24
N ARG A 443 1.26 22.63 -9.46
CA ARG A 443 1.82 23.86 -10.03
C ARG A 443 0.94 24.37 -11.16
N LEU A 444 0.71 25.68 -11.22
CA LEU A 444 -0.09 26.28 -12.28
C LEU A 444 0.77 26.67 -13.48
N ASP A 445 0.47 26.10 -14.65
CA ASP A 445 0.99 26.56 -15.95
C ASP A 445 0.04 27.60 -16.56
N ILE A 446 0.24 28.86 -16.17
CA ILE A 446 -0.61 29.99 -16.60
C ILE A 446 -0.52 30.19 -18.12
N GLU A 447 0.67 30.01 -18.70
CA GLU A 447 0.91 30.26 -20.12
C GLU A 447 0.10 29.27 -20.97
N LEU A 448 0.22 27.97 -20.68
CA LEU A 448 -0.50 26.94 -21.42
C LEU A 448 -2.03 27.03 -21.17
N ALA A 449 -2.44 27.31 -19.92
CA ALA A 449 -3.85 27.51 -19.57
C ALA A 449 -4.50 28.67 -20.33
N ASN A 450 -3.79 29.79 -20.48
CA ASN A 450 -4.27 30.94 -21.24
C ASN A 450 -4.29 30.66 -22.75
N LYS A 451 -3.20 30.08 -23.29
CA LYS A 451 -3.06 29.75 -24.71
C LYS A 451 -4.14 28.77 -25.19
N HIS A 452 -4.52 27.81 -24.34
CA HIS A 452 -5.47 26.74 -24.67
C HIS A 452 -6.72 26.70 -23.77
N SER A 453 -7.25 27.87 -23.39
CA SER A 453 -8.37 28.00 -22.43
C SER A 453 -9.66 27.24 -22.74
N LYS A 454 -9.88 26.83 -23.99
CA LYS A 454 -11.07 26.05 -24.41
C LYS A 454 -10.87 24.53 -24.42
N LYS A 455 -9.62 24.06 -24.31
CA LYS A 455 -9.26 22.65 -24.49
C LYS A 455 -8.38 22.10 -23.37
N LEU A 456 -7.70 22.94 -22.60
CA LEU A 456 -6.91 22.55 -21.45
C LEU A 456 -7.69 22.81 -20.15
N TYR A 457 -7.94 21.75 -19.41
CA TYR A 457 -8.61 21.76 -18.11
C TYR A 457 -7.57 21.45 -17.03
N HIS A 458 -7.37 22.41 -16.13
CA HIS A 458 -6.25 22.40 -15.20
C HIS A 458 -6.77 22.25 -13.77
N VAL A 459 -6.47 21.13 -13.11
CA VAL A 459 -6.86 20.85 -11.72
C VAL A 459 -5.64 21.03 -10.82
N ILE A 460 -5.67 22.10 -10.02
CA ILE A 460 -4.58 22.52 -9.15
C ILE A 460 -4.85 22.01 -7.73
N CYS A 461 -3.94 21.22 -7.19
CA CYS A 461 -3.99 20.70 -5.82
C CYS A 461 -2.98 21.44 -4.95
N ASN A 462 -3.25 22.70 -4.63
CA ASN A 462 -2.40 23.51 -3.78
C ASN A 462 -3.22 24.58 -3.03
N PRO A 463 -3.25 24.56 -1.68
CA PRO A 463 -4.03 25.50 -0.86
C PRO A 463 -3.58 26.95 -1.01
N GLN A 464 -2.33 27.18 -1.42
CA GLN A 464 -1.71 28.49 -1.46
C GLN A 464 -1.90 29.22 -2.79
N VAL A 465 -2.49 28.57 -3.80
CA VAL A 465 -2.71 29.19 -5.11
C VAL A 465 -3.96 30.06 -5.03
N GLU A 466 -3.77 31.37 -4.88
CA GLU A 466 -4.80 32.36 -5.15
C GLU A 466 -5.03 32.41 -6.66
N VAL A 467 -6.12 31.78 -7.11
CA VAL A 467 -6.52 31.84 -8.52
C VAL A 467 -7.06 33.24 -8.81
N GLU A 468 -6.19 34.11 -9.35
CA GLU A 468 -6.57 35.44 -9.82
C GLU A 468 -7.58 35.32 -10.97
N ALA A 469 -8.82 35.71 -10.69
CA ALA A 469 -10.02 35.57 -11.54
C ALA A 469 -10.37 34.11 -11.89
N LYS A 470 -11.62 33.71 -11.61
CA LYS A 470 -12.17 32.38 -11.96
C LYS A 470 -12.11 32.13 -13.47
N GLN A 471 -10.98 31.63 -13.98
CA GLN A 471 -10.90 31.12 -15.34
C GLN A 471 -11.74 29.84 -15.41
N PRO A 472 -12.59 29.67 -16.43
CA PRO A 472 -13.54 28.56 -16.49
C PRO A 472 -12.88 27.19 -16.65
N ASN A 473 -11.62 27.16 -17.09
CA ASN A 473 -10.85 25.95 -17.34
C ASN A 473 -9.81 25.64 -16.24
N ILE A 474 -9.80 26.42 -15.15
CA ILE A 474 -8.95 26.20 -13.97
C ILE A 474 -9.82 25.81 -12.78
N TYR A 475 -9.50 24.67 -12.18
CA TYR A 475 -10.16 24.13 -11.02
C TYR A 475 -9.17 24.04 -9.87
N SER A 476 -9.58 24.45 -8.68
CA SER A 476 -8.76 24.35 -7.47
C SER A 476 -9.31 23.30 -6.51
N VAL A 477 -8.38 22.61 -5.86
CA VAL A 477 -8.61 21.67 -4.76
C VAL A 477 -7.77 22.15 -3.60
N ARG A 478 -8.37 22.24 -2.41
CA ARG A 478 -7.72 22.83 -1.22
C ARG A 478 -6.48 22.06 -0.78
N GLY A 479 -6.43 20.77 -1.02
CA GLY A 479 -5.28 19.94 -0.71
C GLY A 479 -5.51 18.47 -1.07
N LEU A 480 -4.52 17.64 -0.78
CA LEU A 480 -4.55 16.21 -1.12
C LEU A 480 -5.09 15.35 0.04
N GLU A 481 -5.41 15.92 1.20
CA GLU A 481 -6.00 15.24 2.36
C GLU A 481 -7.33 14.56 2.04
N ASN A 482 -8.08 15.10 1.08
CA ASN A 482 -9.35 14.56 0.66
C ASN A 482 -9.34 14.19 -0.83
N LEU A 483 -8.98 12.94 -1.14
CA LEU A 483 -9.03 12.40 -2.50
C LEU A 483 -10.45 12.43 -3.11
N THR A 484 -11.50 12.54 -2.28
CA THR A 484 -12.88 12.69 -2.77
C THR A 484 -13.09 14.05 -3.42
N GLU A 485 -12.56 15.13 -2.82
CA GLU A 485 -12.63 16.47 -3.40
C GLU A 485 -11.91 16.50 -4.75
N LEU A 486 -10.69 15.94 -4.80
CA LEU A 486 -9.94 15.77 -6.05
C LEU A 486 -10.77 15.00 -7.09
N ASN A 487 -11.37 13.88 -6.72
CA ASN A 487 -12.19 13.06 -7.61
C ASN A 487 -13.44 13.77 -8.12
N ILE A 488 -14.11 14.57 -7.29
CA ILE A 488 -15.26 15.38 -7.69
C ILE A 488 -14.82 16.47 -8.65
N THR A 489 -13.70 17.14 -8.38
CA THR A 489 -13.17 18.20 -9.23
C THR A 489 -12.71 17.68 -10.58
N VAL A 490 -11.99 16.56 -10.60
CA VAL A 490 -11.65 15.84 -11.84
C VAL A 490 -12.92 15.42 -12.59
N ALA A 491 -13.94 14.91 -11.91
CA ALA A 491 -15.20 14.54 -12.56
C ALA A 491 -15.90 15.76 -13.19
N ARG A 492 -15.90 16.92 -12.53
CA ARG A 492 -16.44 18.18 -13.08
C ARG A 492 -15.66 18.62 -14.32
N ALA A 493 -14.33 18.65 -14.25
CA ALA A 493 -13.49 18.97 -15.40
C ALA A 493 -13.76 18.03 -16.59
N LEU A 494 -13.91 16.73 -16.35
CA LEU A 494 -14.25 15.75 -17.38
C LEU A 494 -15.66 15.94 -17.98
N VAL A 495 -16.61 16.46 -17.21
CA VAL A 495 -17.94 16.81 -17.73
C VAL A 495 -17.86 18.06 -18.60
N ASP A 496 -17.14 19.09 -18.14
CA ASP A 496 -16.98 20.35 -18.86
C ASP A 496 -16.14 20.19 -20.14
N MET A 497 -15.29 19.15 -20.21
CA MET A 497 -14.59 18.72 -21.44
C MET A 497 -15.53 18.28 -22.56
N GLY A 498 -16.76 17.85 -22.24
CA GLY A 498 -17.75 17.42 -23.23
C GLY A 498 -17.27 16.26 -24.12
N GLU A 499 -17.88 16.11 -25.30
CA GLU A 499 -17.42 15.18 -26.34
C GLU A 499 -16.20 15.77 -27.07
N ALA A 500 -15.13 14.97 -27.22
CA ALA A 500 -13.90 15.41 -27.87
C ALA A 500 -13.31 14.28 -28.72
N ASP A 501 -12.78 14.61 -29.90
CA ASP A 501 -12.24 13.64 -30.86
C ASP A 501 -11.03 12.86 -30.31
N GLY A 502 -10.27 13.48 -29.40
CA GLY A 502 -9.15 12.84 -28.71
C GLY A 502 -8.88 13.54 -27.39
N ARG A 503 -8.43 12.76 -26.40
CA ARG A 503 -8.22 13.23 -25.03
C ARG A 503 -6.90 12.74 -24.47
N ILE A 504 -6.18 13.64 -23.82
CA ILE A 504 -4.91 13.35 -23.16
C ILE A 504 -4.97 13.80 -21.70
N SER A 505 -4.09 13.24 -20.87
CA SER A 505 -3.98 13.66 -19.49
C SER A 505 -2.57 13.57 -18.94
N CYS A 506 -2.26 14.48 -18.04
CA CYS A 506 -1.13 14.36 -17.14
C CYS A 506 -1.62 14.36 -15.70
N ILE A 507 -1.07 13.47 -14.88
CA ILE A 507 -1.18 13.56 -13.42
C ILE A 507 0.20 13.56 -12.78
N ASP A 508 0.49 14.66 -12.07
CA ASP A 508 1.74 14.88 -11.35
C ASP A 508 1.46 15.06 -9.86
N LEU A 509 0.89 14.02 -9.27
CA LEU A 509 0.46 13.99 -7.86
C LEU A 509 0.65 12.62 -7.20
N LEU A 510 1.02 11.58 -7.93
CA LEU A 510 0.95 10.21 -7.40
C LEU A 510 1.90 10.00 -6.22
N SER A 511 3.09 10.59 -6.27
CA SER A 511 4.02 10.54 -5.14
C SER A 511 3.46 11.21 -3.89
N ASP A 512 2.77 12.34 -4.06
CA ASP A 512 2.21 13.05 -2.92
C ASP A 512 0.98 12.33 -2.35
N VAL A 513 0.16 11.76 -3.23
CA VAL A 513 -0.95 10.90 -2.81
C VAL A 513 -0.42 9.66 -2.09
N LEU A 514 0.63 9.02 -2.61
CA LEU A 514 1.29 7.88 -1.96
C LEU A 514 1.88 8.27 -0.60
N LEU A 515 2.53 9.42 -0.51
CA LEU A 515 3.12 9.93 0.73
C LEU A 515 2.04 10.18 1.80
N GLN A 516 0.88 10.70 1.40
CA GLN A 516 -0.15 11.12 2.33
C GLN A 516 -1.13 10.01 2.73
N HIS A 517 -1.45 9.10 1.80
CA HIS A 517 -2.49 8.08 1.99
C HIS A 517 -1.92 6.66 2.13
N GLY A 518 -0.62 6.48 1.89
CA GLY A 518 0.04 5.18 1.89
C GLY A 518 -0.32 4.29 0.69
N PRO A 519 0.36 3.15 0.53
CA PRO A 519 0.29 2.32 -0.68
C PRO A 519 -1.09 1.71 -0.92
N ALA A 520 -1.77 1.21 0.12
CA ALA A 520 -3.05 0.51 -0.05
C ALA A 520 -4.18 1.45 -0.53
N ALA A 521 -4.30 2.63 0.09
CA ALA A 521 -5.31 3.61 -0.29
C ALA A 521 -5.00 4.22 -1.67
N THR A 522 -3.73 4.54 -1.92
CA THR A 522 -3.27 5.06 -3.21
C THR A 522 -3.53 4.07 -4.33
N ARG A 523 -3.25 2.79 -4.13
CA ARG A 523 -3.51 1.74 -5.12
C ARG A 523 -4.99 1.64 -5.45
N LYS A 524 -5.86 1.62 -4.44
CA LYS A 524 -7.32 1.56 -4.62
C LYS A 524 -7.85 2.80 -5.36
N TRP A 525 -7.39 3.99 -4.97
CA TRP A 525 -7.77 5.24 -5.62
C TRP A 525 -7.26 5.31 -7.06
N LEU A 526 -6.01 4.92 -7.30
CA LEU A 526 -5.40 4.91 -8.63
C LEU A 526 -6.10 3.95 -9.58
N LEU A 527 -6.57 2.78 -9.11
CA LEU A 527 -7.41 1.88 -9.91
C LEU A 527 -8.70 2.55 -10.38
N ASP A 528 -9.41 3.26 -9.50
CA ASP A 528 -10.61 4.01 -9.89
C ASP A 528 -10.28 5.15 -10.86
N TYR A 529 -9.21 5.89 -10.57
CA TYR A 529 -8.74 6.99 -11.41
C TYR A 529 -8.39 6.52 -12.83
N VAL A 530 -7.56 5.48 -12.96
CA VAL A 530 -7.15 4.89 -14.25
C VAL A 530 -8.36 4.33 -14.99
N SER A 531 -9.27 3.62 -14.30
CA SER A 531 -10.51 3.12 -14.88
C SER A 531 -11.37 4.26 -15.47
N ARG A 532 -11.48 5.37 -14.74
CA ARG A 532 -12.21 6.56 -15.19
C ARG A 532 -11.57 7.19 -16.42
N MET A 533 -10.24 7.36 -16.44
CA MET A 533 -9.53 7.89 -17.60
C MET A 533 -9.72 7.00 -18.83
N LYS A 534 -9.62 5.68 -18.64
CA LYS A 534 -9.84 4.71 -19.71
C LYS A 534 -11.27 4.71 -20.26
N SER A 535 -12.26 4.87 -19.38
CA SER A 535 -13.67 4.98 -19.77
C SER A 535 -13.97 6.23 -20.62
N ARG A 536 -13.11 7.24 -20.53
CA ARG A 536 -13.17 8.49 -21.29
C ARG A 536 -12.19 8.52 -22.47
N SER A 537 -11.62 7.36 -22.85
CA SER A 537 -10.66 7.23 -23.96
C SER A 537 -9.43 8.13 -23.83
N MET A 538 -8.98 8.39 -22.60
CA MET A 538 -7.85 9.28 -22.34
C MET A 538 -6.51 8.55 -22.41
N THR A 539 -5.56 9.18 -23.10
CA THR A 539 -4.15 8.75 -23.08
C THR A 539 -3.42 9.53 -22.00
N THR A 540 -2.92 8.85 -20.98
CA THR A 540 -2.46 9.46 -19.73
C THR A 540 -0.98 9.19 -19.47
N ILE A 541 -0.24 10.24 -19.11
CA ILE A 541 1.08 10.12 -18.47
C ILE A 541 0.90 10.44 -16.99
N ALA A 542 1.38 9.55 -16.12
CA ALA A 542 1.35 9.73 -14.68
C ALA A 542 2.76 9.69 -14.13
N THR A 543 3.18 10.69 -13.36
CA THR A 543 4.54 10.76 -12.81
C THR A 543 4.60 10.15 -11.42
N ILE A 544 5.70 9.46 -11.11
CA ILE A 544 5.99 8.93 -9.78
C ILE A 544 7.46 9.17 -9.47
N ASN A 545 7.75 9.81 -8.34
CA ASN A 545 9.10 10.04 -7.90
C ASN A 545 9.74 8.75 -7.38
N SER A 546 10.75 8.25 -8.11
CA SER A 546 11.39 6.97 -7.80
C SER A 546 12.28 7.00 -6.54
N LYS A 547 12.53 8.19 -5.97
CA LYS A 547 13.35 8.37 -4.75
C LYS A 547 12.55 8.81 -3.52
N MET A 548 11.24 9.07 -3.64
CA MET A 548 10.41 9.50 -2.51
C MET A 548 9.78 8.34 -1.71
N HIS A 549 9.79 7.12 -2.25
CA HIS A 549 9.08 5.98 -1.67
C HIS A 549 9.92 4.70 -1.68
N PRO A 550 9.68 3.77 -0.74
CA PRO A 550 10.24 2.43 -0.79
C PRO A 550 9.92 1.73 -2.12
N LYS A 551 10.84 0.89 -2.59
CA LYS A 551 10.70 0.20 -3.89
C LYS A 551 9.49 -0.72 -3.92
N GLU A 552 9.20 -1.36 -2.81
CA GLU A 552 8.08 -2.30 -2.64
C GLU A 552 6.73 -1.59 -2.82
N GLU A 553 6.61 -0.35 -2.32
CA GLU A 553 5.40 0.46 -2.49
C GLU A 553 5.22 0.94 -3.93
N LEU A 554 6.32 1.33 -4.58
CA LEU A 554 6.31 1.73 -5.99
C LEU A 554 5.88 0.57 -6.88
N GLU A 555 6.46 -0.61 -6.72
CA GLU A 555 6.14 -1.79 -7.52
C GLU A 555 4.66 -2.21 -7.34
N ALA A 556 4.08 -2.00 -6.14
CA ALA A 556 2.66 -2.26 -5.89
C ALA A 556 1.70 -1.32 -6.64
N LEU A 557 2.15 -0.14 -7.08
CA LEU A 557 1.37 0.78 -7.91
C LEU A 557 1.65 0.61 -9.40
N LEU A 558 2.90 0.29 -9.75
CA LEU A 558 3.34 0.25 -11.14
C LEU A 558 2.56 -0.80 -11.93
N ASP A 559 2.14 -1.91 -11.33
CA ASP A 559 1.36 -2.96 -12.00
C ASP A 559 0.01 -2.50 -12.60
N ILE A 560 -0.54 -1.37 -12.15
CA ILE A 560 -1.80 -0.78 -12.64
C ILE A 560 -1.65 -0.19 -14.05
N PHE A 561 -0.45 0.25 -14.42
CA PHE A 561 -0.19 1.00 -15.66
C PHE A 561 0.03 0.09 -16.87
N ASP A 562 -0.46 0.52 -18.03
CA ASP A 562 -0.27 -0.16 -19.31
C ASP A 562 1.19 -0.13 -19.78
N GLY A 563 1.96 0.85 -19.31
CA GLY A 563 3.37 0.97 -19.62
C GLY A 563 4.14 1.69 -18.52
N GLN A 564 5.45 1.55 -18.56
CA GLN A 564 6.38 2.22 -17.67
C GLN A 564 7.58 2.77 -18.44
N ILE A 565 7.89 4.03 -18.19
CA ILE A 565 9.06 4.73 -18.68
C ILE A 565 9.88 5.15 -17.46
N ASP A 566 11.16 4.81 -17.45
CA ASP A 566 12.08 5.18 -16.36
C ASP A 566 12.97 6.33 -16.83
N ILE A 567 13.15 7.34 -15.98
CA ILE A 567 14.21 8.34 -16.07
C ILE A 567 15.11 8.18 -14.84
N TRP A 568 16.43 8.19 -15.04
CA TRP A 568 17.40 8.12 -13.96
C TRP A 568 18.66 8.94 -14.29
N GLU A 569 19.47 9.17 -13.28
CA GLU A 569 20.79 9.80 -13.41
C GLU A 569 21.88 8.72 -13.34
N GLU A 570 22.83 8.79 -14.27
CA GLU A 570 23.99 7.92 -14.35
C GLU A 570 25.26 8.77 -14.27
N GLU A 571 26.22 8.35 -13.44
CA GLU A 571 27.51 9.01 -13.31
C GLU A 571 28.41 8.63 -14.51
N ILE A 572 28.94 9.65 -15.18
CA ILE A 572 29.88 9.53 -16.31
C ILE A 572 31.16 10.33 -15.99
N GLU A 573 32.23 10.10 -16.75
CA GLU A 573 33.53 10.76 -16.52
C GLU A 573 33.45 12.30 -16.51
N SER A 574 32.44 12.89 -17.17
CA SER A 574 32.23 14.34 -17.26
C SER A 574 31.13 14.90 -16.33
N GLY A 575 30.59 14.09 -15.39
CA GLY A 575 29.56 14.49 -14.43
C GLY A 575 28.37 13.52 -14.39
N PHE A 576 27.16 14.05 -14.24
CA PHE A 576 25.94 13.23 -14.27
C PHE A 576 25.22 13.40 -15.60
N GLN A 577 24.78 12.29 -16.20
CA GLN A 577 23.96 12.27 -17.41
C GLN A 577 22.61 11.65 -17.10
N LYS A 578 21.54 12.33 -17.51
CA LYS A 578 20.18 11.80 -17.40
C LYS A 578 19.89 10.87 -18.56
N ARG A 579 19.28 9.74 -18.24
CA ARG A 579 18.88 8.72 -19.20
C ARG A 579 17.42 8.36 -19.03
N MET A 580 16.83 7.94 -20.14
CA MET A 580 15.45 7.51 -20.24
C MET A 580 15.37 6.19 -20.99
N ARG A 581 14.49 5.29 -20.54
CA ARG A 581 14.16 4.06 -21.27
C ARG A 581 12.71 3.66 -21.06
N ILE A 582 12.18 2.88 -21.99
CA ILE A 582 10.91 2.19 -21.79
C ILE A 582 11.18 0.89 -21.04
N LYS A 583 10.72 0.78 -19.80
CA LYS A 583 10.91 -0.44 -18.99
C LYS A 583 9.97 -1.56 -19.45
N ARG A 584 8.72 -1.21 -19.77
CA ARG A 584 7.70 -2.15 -20.28
C ARG A 584 6.55 -1.42 -20.96
N MET A 585 5.92 -2.10 -21.92
CA MET A 585 4.62 -1.76 -22.49
C MET A 585 3.82 -3.06 -22.63
N TYR A 586 2.58 -3.10 -22.16
CA TYR A 586 1.70 -4.23 -22.41
C TYR A 586 1.26 -4.23 -23.88
N HIS A 587 1.16 -5.38 -24.54
CA HIS A 587 0.55 -5.55 -25.87
C HIS A 587 0.93 -4.54 -26.99
N VAL A 588 2.10 -3.89 -26.88
CA VAL A 588 2.60 -2.90 -27.84
C VAL A 588 4.10 -3.12 -27.98
N ASN A 589 4.58 -3.12 -29.23
CA ASN A 589 6.00 -3.20 -29.51
C ASN A 589 6.66 -1.85 -29.23
N TYR A 590 7.84 -1.89 -28.62
CA TYR A 590 8.68 -0.73 -28.42
C TYR A 590 10.14 -1.12 -28.64
N ILE A 591 10.98 -0.11 -28.84
CA ILE A 591 12.42 -0.29 -28.98
C ILE A 591 13.03 -0.21 -27.58
N ASP A 592 13.65 -1.30 -27.12
CA ASP A 592 14.39 -1.38 -25.87
C ASP A 592 15.79 -0.76 -26.03
N GLU A 593 15.81 0.57 -26.14
CA GLU A 593 17.01 1.38 -26.20
C GLU A 593 17.00 2.42 -25.08
N THR A 594 18.19 2.79 -24.61
CA THR A 594 18.35 3.89 -23.67
C THR A 594 18.66 5.18 -24.41
N LEU A 595 17.94 6.25 -24.07
CA LEU A 595 18.13 7.60 -24.60
C LEU A 595 18.82 8.46 -23.55
N SER A 596 19.87 9.18 -23.94
CA SER A 596 20.32 10.34 -23.18
C SER A 596 19.32 11.48 -23.36
N ILE A 597 18.97 12.15 -22.27
CA ILE A 597 18.07 13.32 -22.30
C ILE A 597 18.76 14.54 -21.68
N ALA A 598 18.55 15.68 -22.30
CA ALA A 598 19.00 16.99 -21.83
C ALA A 598 17.89 18.02 -22.05
N LYS A 599 17.94 19.14 -21.32
CA LYS A 599 16.99 20.26 -21.49
C LYS A 599 16.89 20.74 -22.94
N THR A 600 17.98 20.69 -23.70
CA THR A 600 18.02 21.10 -25.13
C THR A 600 17.21 20.20 -26.06
N ASP A 601 16.85 18.99 -25.61
CA ASP A 601 16.04 18.05 -26.39
C ASP A 601 14.54 18.40 -26.34
N PHE A 602 14.19 19.37 -25.50
CA PHE A 602 12.86 19.97 -25.38
C PHE A 602 12.96 21.39 -25.95
N PRO A 603 12.59 21.61 -27.23
CA PRO A 603 12.69 22.92 -27.89
C PRO A 603 11.88 23.99 -27.17
#